data_AF-A0AAW1TYZ4-F1
#
_entry.id   AF-A0AAW1TYZ4-F1
#
_cell.length_a   1.000
_cell.length_b   1.000
_cell.length_c   1.000
_cell.angle_alpha   90.00
_cell.angle_beta   90.00
_cell.angle_gamma   90.00
#
_symmetry.space_group_name_H-M   'P 1'
#
loop_
_entity.id
_entity.type
_entity.pdbx_description
1 polymer ?
#
loop_
_entity_poly.entity_id
_entity_poly.type
_entity_poly.pdbx_seq_one_letter_code
_entity_poly.pdbx_strand_id
1 'polypeptide(L)'
;MGMIEVCIILFTIITIGQYLVNWAAYFEKKFEFEQTRKKKSKKMDRVEIIEIEKPSIFNTLPIQIPRLLWFFILSLPNILSALKFMLTHQIQETIKKPVIEEVQPEVPRVKTVRKRNKGFAIPEGPNFETTYNPKTSLNSSADTPVVSGGLWTDDDLSELIKLVKKYPGGSSNRWEIIAESLGRSIPEVTYMAAKVKENGYRLPDDEKVIEPVAVKLKTRKEAILSDESKEVQNWSQEQQKALEEALSKYPKGCNDRWDRIAEHVPDKSKEDCMLRFKYLAEILRKQKEKEKEDTKELHEITND
;
A
#
# COMPACT_ATOMS: atom_id res chain seq x y z
N MET A 1 -37.83 43.56 16.45
CA MET A 1 -36.59 42.77 16.55
C MET A 1 -35.62 43.33 15.53
N GLY A 2 -34.54 43.96 15.96
CA GLY A 2 -33.50 44.45 15.06
C GLY A 2 -32.76 43.29 14.38
N MET A 3 -32.18 43.53 13.20
CA MET A 3 -31.40 42.51 12.47
C MET A 3 -30.30 41.88 13.34
N ILE A 4 -29.67 42.68 14.21
CA ILE A 4 -28.66 42.21 15.16
C ILE A 4 -29.25 41.26 16.19
N GLU A 5 -30.44 41.56 16.72
CA GLU A 5 -31.14 40.69 17.69
C GLU A 5 -31.50 39.34 17.04
N VAL A 6 -31.96 39.36 15.78
CA VAL A 6 -32.25 38.13 15.02
C VAL A 6 -30.97 37.32 14.77
N CYS A 7 -29.84 37.96 14.43
CA CYS A 7 -28.56 37.27 14.25
C CYS A 7 -28.04 36.64 15.55
N ILE A 8 -28.17 37.32 16.69
CA ILE A 8 -27.78 36.77 17.99
C ILE A 8 -28.66 35.57 18.35
N ILE A 9 -29.98 35.68 18.18
CA ILE A 9 -30.92 34.58 18.44
C ILE A 9 -30.58 33.38 17.54
N LEU A 10 -30.35 33.59 16.25
CA LEU A 10 -29.99 32.54 15.30
C LEU A 10 -28.67 31.86 15.70
N PHE A 11 -27.65 32.62 16.09
CA PHE A 11 -26.37 32.09 16.55
C PHE A 11 -26.52 31.23 17.83
N THR A 12 -27.34 31.67 18.79
CA THR A 12 -27.64 30.89 20.01
C THR A 12 -28.37 29.59 19.69
N ILE A 13 -29.31 29.60 18.74
CA ILE A 13 -30.04 28.38 18.33
C ILE A 13 -29.10 27.39 17.63
N ILE A 14 -28.23 27.86 16.73
CA ILE A 14 -27.26 26.99 16.04
C ILE A 14 -26.29 26.36 17.04
N THR A 15 -25.81 27.13 18.02
CA THR A 15 -24.86 26.63 19.03
C THR A 15 -25.48 25.61 19.96
N ILE A 16 -26.73 25.82 20.39
CA ILE A 16 -27.50 24.83 21.14
C ILE A 16 -27.76 23.59 20.27
N GLY A 17 -28.12 23.76 19.00
CA GLY A 17 -28.35 22.66 18.06
C GLY A 17 -27.11 21.79 17.85
N GLN A 18 -25.95 22.41 17.64
CA GLN A 18 -24.68 21.68 17.53
C GLN A 18 -24.32 20.92 18.80
N TYR A 19 -24.57 21.51 19.98
CA TYR A 19 -24.38 20.83 21.26
C TYR A 19 -25.29 19.60 21.38
N LEU A 20 -26.58 19.74 21.03
CA LEU A 20 -27.53 18.63 21.03
C LEU A 20 -27.15 17.52 20.04
N VAL A 21 -26.64 17.84 18.85
CA VAL A 21 -26.16 16.84 17.88
C VAL A 21 -24.94 16.09 18.43
N ASN A 22 -23.99 16.79 19.05
CA ASN A 22 -22.84 16.13 19.68
C ASN A 22 -23.25 15.23 20.84
N TRP A 23 -24.27 15.62 21.61
CA TRP A 23 -24.88 14.76 22.63
C TRP A 23 -25.66 13.60 22.04
N ALA A 24 -26.38 13.78 20.93
CA ALA A 24 -27.08 12.71 20.23
C ALA A 24 -26.10 11.65 19.72
N ALA A 25 -24.97 12.05 19.13
CA ALA A 25 -23.90 11.13 18.72
C ALA A 25 -23.29 10.38 19.91
N TYR A 26 -23.15 11.03 21.07
CA TYR A 26 -22.74 10.37 22.31
C TYR A 26 -23.77 9.33 22.77
N PHE A 27 -25.06 9.68 22.77
CA PHE A 27 -26.14 8.77 23.15
C PHE A 27 -26.26 7.58 22.19
N GLU A 28 -26.07 7.79 20.89
CA GLU A 28 -26.08 6.73 19.88
C GLU A 28 -24.98 5.71 20.13
N LYS A 29 -23.73 6.17 20.34
CA LYS A 29 -22.61 5.28 20.68
C LYS A 29 -22.82 4.55 22.00
N LYS A 30 -23.41 5.23 23.00
CA LYS A 30 -23.78 4.60 24.27
C LYS A 30 -24.84 3.51 24.08
N PHE A 31 -25.85 3.76 23.24
CA PHE A 31 -26.91 2.80 22.95
C PHE A 31 -26.41 1.58 22.16
N GLU A 32 -25.52 1.80 21.19
CA GLU A 32 -24.85 0.74 20.45
C GLU A 32 -24.00 -0.15 21.38
N PHE A 33 -23.30 0.46 22.33
CA PHE A 33 -22.57 -0.26 23.37
C PHE A 33 -23.49 -1.08 24.29
N GLU A 34 -24.65 -0.54 24.68
CA GLU A 34 -25.64 -1.29 25.48
C GLU A 34 -26.28 -2.45 24.70
N GLN A 35 -26.54 -2.29 23.40
CA GLN A 35 -27.05 -3.35 22.54
C GLN A 35 -26.05 -4.49 22.37
N THR A 36 -24.77 -4.17 22.17
CA THR A 36 -23.70 -5.17 22.08
C THR A 36 -23.46 -5.87 23.42
N ARG A 37 -23.63 -5.18 24.56
CA ARG A 37 -23.64 -5.79 25.90
C ARG A 37 -24.80 -6.78 26.10
N LYS A 38 -26.03 -6.44 25.71
CA LYS A 38 -27.19 -7.33 25.82
C LYS A 38 -27.05 -8.60 24.95
N LYS A 39 -26.38 -8.51 23.80
CA LYS A 39 -26.06 -9.68 22.94
C LYS A 39 -24.88 -10.52 23.44
N LYS A 40 -23.99 -9.97 24.28
CA LYS A 40 -22.79 -10.67 24.83
C LYS A 40 -22.90 -10.93 26.34
N SER A 41 -24.00 -11.50 26.81
CA SER A 41 -24.09 -12.04 28.17
C SER A 41 -23.40 -13.41 28.25
N LYS A 42 -22.05 -13.43 28.37
CA LYS A 42 -21.29 -14.45 29.15
C LYS A 42 -19.75 -14.33 29.10
N LYS A 43 -19.15 -13.33 28.47
CA LYS A 43 -17.67 -13.30 28.39
C LYS A 43 -17.01 -11.92 28.27
N MET A 44 -17.62 -10.88 28.81
CA MET A 44 -17.08 -9.51 28.68
C MET A 44 -17.13 -8.76 30.00
N ASP A 45 -16.56 -9.37 31.04
CA ASP A 45 -16.53 -8.79 32.38
C ASP A 45 -15.21 -8.15 32.76
N ARG A 46 -14.22 -8.01 31.85
CA ARG A 46 -12.88 -7.55 32.28
C ARG A 46 -12.07 -6.64 31.37
N VAL A 47 -12.55 -6.19 30.22
CA VAL A 47 -11.73 -5.28 29.39
C VAL A 47 -12.59 -4.17 28.82
N GLU A 48 -12.15 -2.95 29.12
CA GLU A 48 -12.54 -1.68 28.49
C GLU A 48 -13.94 -1.17 28.87
N ILE A 49 -13.98 -0.58 30.07
CA ILE A 49 -14.65 0.71 30.20
C ILE A 49 -13.84 1.67 29.30
N ILE A 50 -14.16 1.70 28.00
CA ILE A 50 -13.87 2.88 27.19
C ILE A 50 -14.68 3.96 27.86
N GLU A 51 -13.99 4.78 28.65
CA GLU A 51 -14.49 6.04 29.14
C GLU A 51 -14.82 6.86 27.90
N ILE A 52 -16.08 6.76 27.44
CA ILE A 52 -16.58 7.53 26.30
C ILE A 52 -16.43 8.98 26.74
N GLU A 53 -15.42 9.66 26.20
CA GLU A 53 -15.07 11.01 26.58
C GLU A 53 -16.30 11.90 26.34
N LYS A 54 -16.82 12.47 27.44
CA LYS A 54 -18.06 13.24 27.42
C LYS A 54 -17.91 14.40 26.43
N PRO A 55 -18.94 14.73 25.64
CA PRO A 55 -18.86 15.83 24.69
C PRO A 55 -18.40 17.11 25.41
N SER A 56 -17.19 17.55 25.09
CA SER A 56 -16.54 18.67 25.75
C SER A 56 -17.22 19.97 25.36
N ILE A 57 -17.66 20.73 26.36
CA ILE A 57 -18.36 22.02 26.20
C ILE A 57 -17.45 23.06 25.50
N PHE A 58 -16.13 22.84 25.54
CA PHE A 58 -15.13 23.69 24.91
C PHE A 58 -15.11 23.61 23.37
N ASN A 59 -15.80 22.63 22.78
CA ASN A 59 -15.95 22.49 21.33
C ASN A 59 -17.22 23.17 20.78
N THR A 60 -17.78 24.12 21.53
CA THR A 60 -18.92 24.92 21.08
C THR A 60 -18.43 26.23 20.46
N LEU A 61 -19.09 26.70 19.39
CA LEU A 61 -18.71 27.93 18.68
C LEU A 61 -18.51 29.17 19.58
N PRO A 62 -19.25 29.39 20.69
CA PRO A 62 -19.04 30.55 21.55
C PRO A 62 -17.66 30.59 22.20
N ILE A 63 -17.01 29.44 22.38
CA ILE A 63 -15.67 29.30 22.98
C ILE A 63 -14.61 29.06 21.90
N GLN A 64 -14.98 28.35 20.83
CA GLN A 64 -14.09 28.02 19.73
C GLN A 64 -13.79 29.23 18.84
N ILE A 65 -14.77 30.09 18.56
CA ILE A 65 -14.57 31.29 17.72
C ILE A 65 -13.58 32.27 18.36
N PRO A 66 -13.70 32.66 19.65
CA PRO A 66 -12.71 33.54 20.29
C PRO A 66 -11.30 32.93 20.30
N ARG A 67 -11.19 31.61 20.54
CA ARG A 67 -9.90 30.91 20.54
C ARG A 67 -9.28 30.86 19.14
N LEU A 68 -10.07 30.61 18.11
CA LEU A 68 -9.62 30.62 16.72
C LEU A 68 -9.29 32.02 16.24
N LEU A 69 -10.07 33.04 16.61
CA LEU A 69 -9.77 34.43 16.29
C LEU A 69 -8.47 34.88 16.98
N TRP A 70 -8.29 34.54 18.26
CA TRP A 70 -7.03 34.78 18.96
C TRP A 70 -5.84 34.10 18.28
N PHE A 71 -5.98 32.81 17.95
CA PHE A 71 -4.94 32.05 17.25
C PHE A 71 -4.65 32.60 15.85
N PHE A 72 -5.69 33.05 15.14
CA PHE A 72 -5.58 33.64 13.82
C PHE A 72 -4.88 35.00 13.86
N ILE A 73 -5.18 35.84 14.86
CA ILE A 73 -4.48 37.11 15.09
C ILE A 73 -3.00 36.86 15.42
N LEU A 74 -2.70 35.84 16.24
CA LEU A 74 -1.33 35.49 16.61
C LEU A 74 -0.55 34.86 15.45
N SER A 75 -1.22 34.12 14.57
CA SER A 75 -0.61 33.44 13.41
C SER A 75 -0.56 34.31 12.16
N LEU A 76 -1.31 35.41 12.13
CA LEU A 76 -1.36 36.39 11.05
C LEU A 76 0.02 36.88 10.58
N PRO A 77 0.97 37.27 11.45
CA PRO A 77 2.29 37.71 11.01
C PRO A 77 3.05 36.62 10.26
N ASN A 78 2.92 35.36 10.67
CA ASN A 78 3.57 34.23 10.00
C ASN A 78 2.93 33.96 8.63
N ILE A 79 1.60 34.01 8.56
CA ILE A 79 0.84 33.82 7.31
C ILE A 79 1.14 34.94 6.31
N LEU A 80 1.18 36.20 6.76
CA LEU A 80 1.52 37.34 5.92
C LEU A 80 2.96 37.29 5.44
N SER A 81 3.89 36.80 6.28
CA SER A 81 5.29 36.63 5.88
C SER A 81 5.44 35.56 4.80
N ALA A 82 4.71 34.44 4.91
CA ALA A 82 4.68 33.39 3.90
C ALA A 82 4.06 33.87 2.58
N LEU A 83 2.95 34.63 2.63
CA LEU A 83 2.32 35.21 1.44
C LEU A 83 3.22 36.24 0.76
N LYS A 84 3.90 37.10 1.54
CA LYS A 84 4.89 38.04 1.02
C LYS A 84 6.01 37.29 0.30
N PHE A 85 6.54 36.22 0.90
CA PHE A 85 7.58 35.39 0.30
C PHE A 85 7.13 34.80 -1.06
N MET A 86 5.93 34.22 -1.13
CA MET A 86 5.39 33.69 -2.39
C MET A 86 5.18 34.79 -3.46
N LEU A 87 4.65 35.94 -3.07
CA LEU A 87 4.43 37.05 -3.99
C LEU A 87 5.75 37.61 -4.52
N THR A 88 6.77 37.76 -3.66
CA THR A 88 8.09 38.21 -4.08
C THR A 88 8.77 37.24 -5.05
N HIS A 89 8.54 35.93 -4.87
CA HIS A 89 9.06 34.91 -5.77
C HIS A 89 8.43 35.02 -7.16
N GLN A 90 7.10 35.19 -7.24
CA GLN A 90 6.40 35.40 -8.52
C GLN A 90 6.85 36.70 -9.21
N ILE A 91 7.01 37.80 -8.47
CA ILE A 91 7.50 39.07 -9.03
C ILE A 91 8.93 38.87 -9.57
N GLN A 92 9.81 38.17 -8.85
CA GLN A 92 11.17 37.91 -9.30
C GLN A 92 11.22 37.05 -10.58
N GLU A 93 10.31 36.07 -10.72
CA GLU A 93 10.17 35.27 -11.94
C GLU A 93 9.68 36.10 -13.13
N THR A 94 8.76 37.05 -12.90
CA THR A 94 8.30 37.96 -13.95
C THR A 94 9.37 38.97 -14.37
N ILE A 95 10.17 39.49 -13.43
CA ILE A 95 11.27 40.43 -13.72
C ILE A 95 12.45 39.74 -14.42
N LYS A 96 12.71 38.46 -14.15
CA LYS A 96 13.78 37.68 -14.82
C LYS A 96 13.48 37.32 -16.27
N LYS A 97 12.27 37.56 -16.79
CA LYS A 97 11.97 37.44 -18.23
C LYS A 97 12.32 38.77 -18.91
N PRO A 98 13.43 38.88 -19.67
CA PRO A 98 13.77 40.12 -20.33
C PRO A 98 12.75 40.43 -21.43
N VAL A 99 12.33 41.69 -21.45
CA VAL A 99 11.66 42.37 -22.56
C VAL A 99 12.50 42.17 -23.82
N ILE A 100 11.96 41.44 -24.80
CA ILE A 100 12.51 41.36 -26.15
C ILE A 100 11.56 42.15 -27.04
N GLU A 101 11.89 43.41 -27.28
CA GLU A 101 11.32 44.20 -28.36
C GLU A 101 12.45 45.02 -29.00
N GLU A 102 13.09 44.47 -30.03
CA GLU A 102 13.35 45.19 -31.28
C GLU A 102 13.81 44.22 -32.40
N VAL A 103 13.43 44.60 -33.62
CA VAL A 103 13.33 43.83 -34.86
C VAL A 103 14.67 43.69 -35.60
N GLN A 104 14.98 42.49 -36.14
CA GLN A 104 15.43 42.26 -37.54
C GLN A 104 15.67 40.74 -37.83
N PRO A 105 15.26 40.21 -39.01
CA PRO A 105 15.45 38.79 -39.34
C PRO A 105 16.74 38.56 -40.14
N GLU A 106 17.64 37.70 -39.66
CA GLU A 106 18.79 37.23 -40.46
C GLU A 106 18.97 35.69 -40.41
N VAL A 107 18.66 35.09 -41.57
CA VAL A 107 19.05 33.81 -42.20
C VAL A 107 19.47 32.60 -41.33
N PRO A 108 18.87 31.40 -41.52
CA PRO A 108 19.20 30.21 -40.75
C PRO A 108 20.54 29.58 -41.18
N ARG A 109 21.49 29.45 -40.23
CA ARG A 109 22.74 28.68 -40.43
C ARG A 109 22.60 27.24 -39.94
N VAL A 110 23.05 26.36 -40.82
CA VAL A 110 23.03 24.89 -40.78
C VAL A 110 23.67 24.30 -39.51
N LYS A 111 23.03 23.25 -38.97
CA LYS A 111 23.50 22.42 -37.84
C LYS A 111 24.85 21.76 -38.17
N THR A 112 25.88 22.01 -37.37
CA THR A 112 27.12 21.22 -37.41
C THR A 112 27.04 20.04 -36.45
N VAL A 113 27.37 18.87 -37.00
CA VAL A 113 27.45 17.57 -36.33
C VAL A 113 28.59 17.57 -35.31
N ARG A 114 28.34 17.06 -34.09
CA ARG A 114 29.34 16.89 -33.02
C ARG A 114 30.48 15.96 -33.49
N LYS A 115 31.73 16.46 -33.40
CA LYS A 115 32.96 15.69 -33.65
C LYS A 115 33.09 14.52 -32.67
N ARG A 116 33.33 13.33 -33.22
CA ARG A 116 33.71 12.09 -32.52
C ARG A 116 35.21 12.17 -32.19
N ASN A 117 35.56 12.15 -30.90
CA ASN A 117 36.95 12.04 -30.47
C ASN A 117 37.53 10.69 -30.93
N LYS A 118 38.68 10.74 -31.60
CA LYS A 118 39.50 9.56 -31.94
C LYS A 118 40.95 9.92 -31.71
N GLY A 119 41.65 9.13 -30.89
CA GLY A 119 43.07 9.29 -30.66
C GLY A 119 43.59 8.57 -29.42
N PHE A 120 43.73 7.26 -29.47
CA PHE A 120 44.89 6.58 -28.87
C PHE A 120 45.23 5.36 -29.73
N ALA A 121 46.43 5.37 -30.29
CA ALA A 121 46.94 4.37 -31.21
C ALA A 121 47.77 3.33 -30.44
N ILE A 122 47.56 2.06 -30.75
CA ILE A 122 48.34 0.92 -30.24
C ILE A 122 49.50 0.68 -31.23
N PRO A 123 50.76 0.64 -30.77
CA PRO A 123 51.90 0.27 -31.62
C PRO A 123 51.99 -1.26 -31.84
N GLU A 124 52.30 -1.68 -33.07
CA GLU A 124 52.49 -3.10 -33.44
C GLU A 124 53.97 -3.52 -33.48
N GLY A 125 54.20 -4.75 -32.98
CA GLY A 125 55.26 -5.68 -33.39
C GLY A 125 56.11 -6.25 -32.23
N PRO A 126 56.67 -7.49 -32.29
CA PRO A 126 56.43 -8.61 -33.21
C PRO A 126 56.11 -9.97 -32.50
N ASN A 127 55.49 -10.88 -33.25
CA ASN A 127 55.41 -12.35 -33.11
C ASN A 127 55.87 -13.04 -31.80
N PHE A 128 54.97 -13.75 -31.11
CA PHE A 128 55.28 -15.04 -30.50
C PHE A 128 54.04 -15.94 -30.41
N GLU A 129 54.31 -17.23 -30.50
CA GLU A 129 53.43 -18.32 -30.92
C GLU A 129 52.33 -18.71 -29.93
N THR A 130 51.29 -19.31 -30.51
CA THR A 130 50.27 -20.16 -29.90
C THR A 130 50.81 -21.07 -28.80
N THR A 131 50.23 -21.01 -27.61
CA THR A 131 50.16 -22.18 -26.72
C THR A 131 48.81 -22.22 -26.03
N TYR A 132 47.93 -23.03 -26.62
CA TYR A 132 46.80 -23.66 -25.97
C TYR A 132 47.32 -24.47 -24.77
N ASN A 133 46.77 -24.26 -23.58
CA ASN A 133 46.99 -25.17 -22.46
C ASN A 133 45.66 -25.49 -21.77
N PRO A 134 45.08 -26.67 -22.04
CA PRO A 134 43.94 -27.18 -21.29
C PRO A 134 44.47 -27.90 -20.05
N LYS A 135 44.16 -27.40 -18.85
CA LYS A 135 44.32 -28.17 -17.62
C LYS A 135 43.09 -28.03 -16.74
N THR A 136 42.07 -28.78 -17.14
CA THR A 136 41.44 -29.83 -16.34
C THR A 136 41.62 -29.75 -14.82
N SER A 137 40.51 -29.51 -14.13
CA SER A 137 40.13 -30.26 -12.92
C SER A 137 38.64 -30.54 -13.05
N LEU A 138 38.36 -31.71 -13.61
CA LEU A 138 37.04 -32.30 -13.71
C LEU A 138 36.44 -32.49 -12.31
N ASN A 139 35.21 -32.05 -12.12
CA ASN A 139 34.16 -32.97 -11.71
C ASN A 139 32.82 -32.53 -12.31
N SER A 140 32.29 -33.46 -13.09
CA SER A 140 31.06 -33.47 -13.85
C SER A 140 29.81 -33.38 -12.97
N SER A 141 28.89 -32.45 -13.24
CA SER A 141 27.47 -32.76 -13.52
C SER A 141 26.74 -31.53 -14.08
N ALA A 142 26.27 -31.66 -15.34
CA ALA A 142 25.22 -30.87 -15.97
C ALA A 142 25.32 -29.32 -15.91
N ASP A 143 26.01 -28.73 -16.89
CA ASP A 143 25.87 -27.31 -17.21
C ASP A 143 24.41 -27.03 -17.60
N THR A 144 23.66 -26.44 -16.67
CA THR A 144 22.44 -25.72 -17.00
C THR A 144 22.83 -24.32 -17.47
N PRO A 145 22.27 -23.81 -18.57
CA PRO A 145 22.63 -22.49 -19.08
C PRO A 145 22.28 -21.43 -18.03
N VAL A 146 23.25 -20.60 -17.65
CA VAL A 146 23.04 -19.46 -16.74
C VAL A 146 21.98 -18.55 -17.37
N VAL A 147 20.75 -18.59 -16.85
CA VAL A 147 19.63 -17.75 -17.30
C VAL A 147 19.80 -16.37 -16.68
N SER A 148 20.82 -15.63 -17.12
CA SER A 148 20.95 -14.21 -16.80
C SER A 148 19.94 -13.42 -17.62
N GLY A 149 18.91 -12.86 -16.97
CA GLY A 149 17.94 -11.96 -17.59
C GLY A 149 16.54 -12.55 -17.86
N GLY A 150 16.22 -13.73 -17.32
CA GLY A 150 14.87 -14.31 -17.40
C GLY A 150 13.87 -13.62 -16.45
N LEU A 151 12.61 -13.51 -16.88
CA LEU A 151 11.51 -13.04 -16.02
C LEU A 151 11.47 -13.88 -14.73
N TRP A 152 11.36 -13.25 -13.57
CA TRP A 152 11.22 -13.96 -12.29
C TRP A 152 9.83 -14.58 -12.22
N THR A 153 9.77 -15.91 -12.19
CA THR A 153 8.52 -16.65 -12.04
C THR A 153 8.18 -16.84 -10.56
N ASP A 154 6.92 -17.17 -10.26
CA ASP A 154 6.47 -17.45 -8.89
C ASP A 154 7.23 -18.63 -8.27
N ASP A 155 7.62 -19.61 -9.08
CA ASP A 155 8.44 -20.75 -8.66
C ASP A 155 9.86 -20.31 -8.24
N ASP A 156 10.52 -19.47 -9.05
CA ASP A 156 11.85 -18.89 -8.74
C ASP A 156 11.83 -18.06 -7.44
N LEU A 157 10.75 -17.30 -7.23
CA LEU A 157 10.55 -16.51 -6.01
C LEU A 157 10.35 -17.41 -4.80
N SER A 158 9.62 -18.52 -4.96
CA SER A 158 9.40 -19.49 -3.90
C SER A 158 10.68 -20.19 -3.48
N GLU A 159 11.51 -20.56 -4.46
CA GLU A 159 12.80 -21.20 -4.24
C GLU A 159 13.78 -20.23 -3.59
N LEU A 160 13.82 -18.97 -4.04
CA LEU A 160 14.60 -17.91 -3.41
C LEU A 160 14.26 -17.75 -1.92
N ILE A 161 12.98 -17.72 -1.57
CA ILE A 161 12.54 -17.59 -0.16
C ILE A 161 12.98 -18.80 0.67
N LYS A 162 12.82 -20.03 0.13
CA LYS A 162 13.25 -21.26 0.80
C LYS A 162 14.76 -21.27 1.05
N LEU A 163 15.55 -20.90 0.06
CA LEU A 163 17.01 -20.83 0.14
C LEU A 163 17.49 -19.72 1.08
N VAL A 164 16.84 -18.56 1.07
CA VAL A 164 17.11 -17.44 1.98
C VAL A 164 16.88 -17.83 3.45
N LYS A 165 15.86 -18.67 3.73
CA LYS A 165 15.61 -19.24 5.05
C LYS A 165 16.64 -20.33 5.41
N LYS A 166 16.98 -21.20 4.46
CA LYS A 166 17.92 -22.33 4.64
C LYS A 166 19.34 -21.86 4.98
N TYR A 167 19.76 -20.75 4.39
CA TYR A 167 21.07 -20.14 4.65
C TYR A 167 20.88 -18.77 5.31
N PRO A 168 20.81 -18.66 6.65
CA PRO A 168 20.68 -17.38 7.34
C PRO A 168 21.95 -16.52 7.19
N GLY A 169 21.83 -15.21 7.46
CA GLY A 169 22.94 -14.27 7.30
C GLY A 169 24.13 -14.57 8.22
N GLY A 170 25.36 -14.39 7.71
CA GLY A 170 26.58 -14.56 8.49
C GLY A 170 27.82 -14.97 7.68
N SER A 171 27.65 -15.56 6.50
CA SER A 171 28.75 -15.95 5.60
C SER A 171 28.62 -15.29 4.21
N SER A 172 29.76 -14.94 3.61
CA SER A 172 29.85 -14.38 2.24
C SER A 172 29.37 -15.37 1.19
N ASN A 173 29.61 -16.66 1.42
CA ASN A 173 29.32 -17.75 0.47
C ASN A 173 27.82 -18.05 0.37
N ARG A 174 26.99 -17.44 1.23
CA ARG A 174 25.54 -17.56 1.18
C ARG A 174 24.99 -17.25 -0.21
N TRP A 175 25.39 -16.11 -0.78
CA TRP A 175 24.82 -15.66 -2.05
C TRP A 175 25.34 -16.47 -3.24
N GLU A 176 26.55 -17.02 -3.14
CA GLU A 176 27.12 -17.93 -4.13
C GLU A 176 26.28 -19.21 -4.22
N ILE A 177 25.96 -19.84 -3.08
CA ILE A 177 25.16 -21.07 -3.03
C ILE A 177 23.73 -20.83 -3.55
N ILE A 178 23.11 -19.71 -3.17
CA ILE A 178 21.74 -19.38 -3.60
C ILE A 178 21.71 -19.09 -5.11
N ALA A 179 22.69 -18.35 -5.62
CA ALA A 179 22.82 -18.03 -7.04
C ALA A 179 23.06 -19.28 -7.88
N GLU A 180 23.92 -20.18 -7.42
CA GLU A 180 24.19 -21.46 -8.06
C GLU A 180 22.94 -22.34 -8.11
N SER A 181 22.18 -22.45 -7.01
CA SER A 181 20.93 -23.23 -6.99
C SER A 181 19.83 -22.67 -7.89
N LEU A 182 19.73 -21.34 -8.01
CA LEU A 182 18.75 -20.69 -8.89
C LEU A 182 19.24 -20.56 -10.35
N GLY A 183 20.49 -20.92 -10.64
CA GLY A 183 21.10 -20.72 -11.96
C GLY A 183 21.16 -19.25 -12.41
N ARG A 184 21.10 -18.30 -11.47
CA ARG A 184 21.05 -16.84 -11.72
C ARG A 184 22.29 -16.14 -11.17
N SER A 185 22.54 -14.90 -11.60
CA SER A 185 23.71 -14.15 -11.14
C SER A 185 23.58 -13.67 -9.69
N ILE A 186 24.69 -13.61 -8.94
CA ILE A 186 24.74 -13.13 -7.54
C ILE A 186 24.10 -11.73 -7.37
N PRO A 187 24.37 -10.74 -8.25
CA PRO A 187 23.75 -9.42 -8.14
C PRO A 187 22.23 -9.43 -8.34
N GLU A 188 21.71 -10.32 -9.19
CA GLU A 188 20.27 -10.42 -9.47
C GLU A 188 19.51 -11.05 -8.29
N VAL A 189 20.07 -12.13 -7.74
CA VAL A 189 19.51 -12.86 -6.59
C VAL A 189 19.51 -12.00 -5.32
N THR A 190 20.59 -11.24 -5.08
CA THR A 190 20.68 -10.32 -3.94
C THR A 190 19.65 -9.20 -4.03
N TYR A 191 19.49 -8.60 -5.22
CA TYR A 191 18.48 -7.57 -5.48
C TYR A 191 17.05 -8.11 -5.29
N MET A 192 16.77 -9.30 -5.79
CA MET A 192 15.44 -9.91 -5.72
C MET A 192 15.10 -10.39 -4.32
N ALA A 193 16.06 -10.91 -3.56
CA ALA A 193 15.87 -11.23 -2.15
C ALA A 193 15.56 -9.98 -1.31
N ALA A 194 16.19 -8.83 -1.61
CA ALA A 194 15.88 -7.56 -0.96
C ALA A 194 14.47 -7.08 -1.33
N LYS A 195 14.11 -7.15 -2.63
CA LYS A 195 12.80 -6.76 -3.15
C LYS A 195 11.65 -7.61 -2.61
N VAL A 196 11.83 -8.92 -2.52
CA VAL A 196 10.86 -9.85 -1.92
C VAL A 196 10.63 -9.56 -0.44
N LYS A 197 11.70 -9.18 0.28
CA LYS A 197 11.63 -8.79 1.70
C LYS A 197 10.92 -7.45 1.91
N GLU A 198 11.12 -6.49 1.01
CA GLU A 198 10.48 -5.16 1.06
C GLU A 198 9.00 -5.20 0.68
N ASN A 199 8.66 -5.96 -0.38
CA ASN A 199 7.29 -6.07 -0.89
C ASN A 199 6.43 -7.10 -0.14
N GLY A 200 6.98 -7.81 0.85
CA GLY A 200 6.23 -8.74 1.69
C GLY A 200 5.54 -9.85 0.90
N TYR A 201 6.24 -10.47 -0.06
CA TYR A 201 5.72 -11.63 -0.79
C TYR A 201 5.47 -12.76 0.23
N ARG A 202 4.20 -13.03 0.52
CA ARG A 202 3.76 -14.07 1.45
C ARG A 202 3.25 -15.23 0.62
N LEU A 203 4.06 -16.27 0.48
CA LEU A 203 3.61 -17.54 -0.07
C LEU A 203 2.50 -18.11 0.84
N PRO A 204 1.39 -18.60 0.26
CA PRO A 204 0.58 -19.64 0.86
C PRO A 204 1.44 -20.90 1.00
N ASP A 205 1.28 -21.63 2.11
CA ASP A 205 1.98 -22.87 2.46
C ASP A 205 3.43 -22.75 2.97
N ASP A 206 3.53 -22.78 4.31
CA ASP A 206 4.46 -23.65 5.03
C ASP A 206 3.71 -24.16 6.27
N GLU A 207 2.88 -25.18 6.08
CA GLU A 207 2.43 -26.06 7.15
C GLU A 207 3.36 -27.30 7.18
N LYS A 208 3.77 -27.68 8.40
CA LYS A 208 4.46 -28.93 8.83
C LYS A 208 5.99 -28.87 8.70
N VAL A 209 6.75 -29.11 9.78
CA VAL A 209 6.81 -30.38 10.52
C VAL A 209 6.82 -30.19 12.04
N ILE A 210 6.06 -31.06 12.70
CA ILE A 210 5.88 -31.23 14.14
C ILE A 210 7.07 -32.00 14.73
N GLU A 211 7.68 -31.47 15.79
CA GLU A 211 8.27 -32.29 16.87
C GLU A 211 7.66 -31.86 18.22
N PRO A 212 7.19 -32.81 19.07
CA PRO A 212 6.36 -32.47 20.23
C PRO A 212 7.19 -32.29 21.50
N VAL A 213 7.25 -31.08 22.07
CA VAL A 213 7.59 -30.90 23.49
C VAL A 213 6.73 -29.81 24.14
N ALA A 214 5.79 -30.29 24.95
CA ALA A 214 5.22 -29.76 26.19
C ALA A 214 4.96 -28.24 26.40
N VAL A 215 3.65 -27.93 26.46
CA VAL A 215 2.93 -27.11 27.47
C VAL A 215 3.44 -25.68 27.77
N LYS A 216 2.66 -24.66 27.37
CA LYS A 216 1.90 -23.79 28.29
C LYS A 216 1.11 -22.68 27.56
N LEU A 217 -0.20 -22.77 27.76
CA LEU A 217 -1.26 -21.78 27.61
C LEU A 217 -0.81 -20.30 27.64
N LYS A 218 -1.13 -19.53 26.58
CA LYS A 218 -1.68 -18.14 26.61
C LYS A 218 -1.62 -17.45 25.22
N THR A 219 -2.57 -17.69 24.31
CA THR A 219 -3.04 -16.65 23.36
C THR A 219 -4.37 -17.03 22.72
N ARG A 220 -5.49 -16.54 23.25
CA ARG A 220 -6.83 -16.74 22.65
C ARG A 220 -7.34 -15.49 21.90
N LYS A 221 -6.69 -14.32 22.04
CA LYS A 221 -7.17 -13.07 21.43
C LYS A 221 -6.56 -12.78 20.05
N GLU A 222 -5.32 -13.19 19.82
CA GLU A 222 -4.66 -13.11 18.49
C GLU A 222 -5.07 -14.26 17.56
N ALA A 223 -5.49 -15.40 18.11
CA ALA A 223 -6.03 -16.52 17.34
C ALA A 223 -7.34 -16.16 16.61
N ILE A 224 -8.19 -15.28 17.16
CA ILE A 224 -9.50 -14.96 16.59
C ILE A 224 -9.40 -13.98 15.41
N LEU A 225 -8.53 -12.96 15.51
CA LEU A 225 -8.27 -12.02 14.40
C LEU A 225 -7.43 -12.64 13.28
N SER A 226 -6.55 -13.59 13.62
CA SER A 226 -5.84 -14.39 12.63
C SER A 226 -6.71 -15.50 12.03
N ASP A 227 -7.72 -16.02 12.74
CA ASP A 227 -8.70 -16.97 12.18
C ASP A 227 -9.57 -16.33 11.10
N GLU A 228 -10.21 -15.18 11.38
CA GLU A 228 -11.08 -14.51 10.38
C GLU A 228 -10.30 -14.16 9.10
N SER A 229 -9.04 -13.74 9.23
CA SER A 229 -8.19 -13.46 8.07
C SER A 229 -7.66 -14.72 7.38
N LYS A 230 -7.46 -15.83 8.10
CA LYS A 230 -7.14 -17.15 7.51
C LYS A 230 -8.33 -17.77 6.80
N GLU A 231 -9.54 -17.68 7.34
CA GLU A 231 -10.76 -18.22 6.72
C GLU A 231 -11.11 -17.50 5.41
N VAL A 232 -10.80 -16.20 5.33
CA VAL A 232 -10.95 -15.41 4.09
C VAL A 232 -9.92 -15.77 3.03
N GLN A 233 -8.70 -16.17 3.44
CA GLN A 233 -7.62 -16.54 2.52
C GLN A 233 -7.65 -18.04 2.14
N ASN A 234 -8.23 -18.90 2.99
CA ASN A 234 -8.34 -20.34 2.77
C ASN A 234 -9.59 -20.70 1.95
N TRP A 235 -9.60 -20.28 0.69
CA TRP A 235 -10.63 -20.60 -0.30
C TRP A 235 -10.00 -21.41 -1.43
N SER A 236 -10.48 -22.64 -1.65
CA SER A 236 -10.07 -23.42 -2.80
C SER A 236 -10.65 -22.84 -4.10
N GLN A 237 -10.03 -23.15 -5.24
CA GLN A 237 -10.53 -22.76 -6.57
C GLN A 237 -11.97 -23.27 -6.79
N GLU A 238 -12.29 -24.46 -6.28
CA GLU A 238 -13.62 -25.07 -6.37
C GLU A 238 -14.65 -24.31 -5.53
N GLN A 239 -14.30 -23.95 -4.28
CA GLN A 239 -15.16 -23.14 -3.41
C GLN A 239 -15.39 -21.74 -3.98
N GLN A 240 -14.34 -21.12 -4.53
CA GLN A 240 -14.43 -19.81 -5.15
C GLN A 240 -15.34 -19.85 -6.38
N LYS A 241 -15.19 -20.87 -7.24
CA LYS A 241 -16.08 -21.06 -8.40
C LYS A 241 -17.53 -21.29 -7.99
N ALA A 242 -17.77 -22.09 -6.96
CA ALA A 242 -19.10 -22.33 -6.41
C ALA A 242 -19.73 -21.05 -5.84
N LEU A 243 -18.94 -20.22 -5.15
CA LEU A 243 -19.37 -18.92 -4.65
C LEU A 243 -19.76 -17.97 -5.79
N GLU A 244 -18.96 -17.89 -6.85
CA GLU A 244 -19.24 -17.06 -8.01
C GLU A 244 -20.50 -17.52 -8.76
N GLU A 245 -20.65 -18.83 -8.96
CA GLU A 245 -21.85 -19.41 -9.56
C GLU A 245 -23.09 -19.10 -8.72
N ALA A 246 -23.01 -19.30 -7.40
CA ALA A 246 -24.11 -18.99 -6.48
C ALA A 246 -24.43 -17.48 -6.44
N LEU A 247 -23.42 -16.61 -6.48
CA LEU A 247 -23.60 -15.15 -6.53
C LEU A 247 -24.28 -14.70 -7.82
N SER A 248 -24.03 -15.39 -8.94
CA SER A 248 -24.70 -15.14 -10.22
C SER A 248 -26.16 -15.62 -10.22
N LYS A 249 -26.41 -16.79 -9.61
CA LYS A 249 -27.73 -17.43 -9.50
C LYS A 249 -28.66 -16.68 -8.54
N TYR A 250 -28.11 -16.09 -7.48
CA TYR A 250 -28.85 -15.33 -6.47
C TYR A 250 -28.41 -13.85 -6.45
N PRO A 251 -29.01 -12.99 -7.29
CA PRO A 251 -28.71 -11.56 -7.32
C PRO A 251 -29.23 -10.81 -6.08
N LYS A 252 -28.90 -9.52 -6.00
CA LYS A 252 -29.29 -8.63 -4.90
C LYS A 252 -30.81 -8.50 -4.86
N GLY A 253 -31.43 -8.70 -3.69
CA GLY A 253 -32.89 -8.57 -3.49
C GLY A 253 -33.65 -9.89 -3.26
N CYS A 254 -33.00 -11.04 -3.37
CA CYS A 254 -33.57 -12.30 -2.92
C CYS A 254 -33.54 -12.38 -1.37
N ASN A 255 -34.66 -12.73 -0.74
CA ASN A 255 -34.68 -13.10 0.68
C ASN A 255 -33.83 -14.35 0.89
N ASP A 256 -33.12 -14.42 2.02
CA ASP A 256 -32.24 -15.54 2.37
C ASP A 256 -31.13 -15.83 1.35
N ARG A 257 -30.71 -14.79 0.59
CA ARG A 257 -29.66 -14.89 -0.44
C ARG A 257 -28.41 -15.59 0.08
N TRP A 258 -27.93 -15.20 1.24
CA TRP A 258 -26.68 -15.72 1.80
C TRP A 258 -26.82 -17.14 2.32
N ASP A 259 -27.99 -17.51 2.84
CA ASP A 259 -28.27 -18.88 3.26
C ASP A 259 -28.30 -19.81 2.04
N ARG A 260 -28.90 -19.38 0.90
CA ARG A 260 -28.87 -20.14 -0.37
C ARG A 260 -27.49 -20.22 -1.00
N ILE A 261 -26.68 -19.16 -0.87
CA ILE A 261 -25.29 -19.16 -1.35
C ILE A 261 -24.46 -20.17 -0.53
N ALA A 262 -24.59 -20.15 0.79
CA ALA A 262 -23.86 -21.08 1.66
C ALA A 262 -24.21 -22.54 1.37
N GLU A 263 -25.46 -22.85 1.02
CA GLU A 263 -25.87 -24.22 0.64
C GLU A 263 -25.13 -24.75 -0.61
N HIS A 264 -24.66 -23.86 -1.49
CA HIS A 264 -23.95 -24.24 -2.71
C HIS A 264 -22.42 -24.22 -2.55
N VAL A 265 -21.89 -23.72 -1.43
CA VAL A 265 -20.44 -23.67 -1.17
C VAL A 265 -20.08 -24.71 -0.11
N PRO A 266 -19.32 -25.77 -0.47
CA PRO A 266 -18.99 -26.83 0.48
C PRO A 266 -18.07 -26.32 1.59
N ASP A 267 -18.35 -26.75 2.82
CA ASP A 267 -17.59 -26.47 4.05
C ASP A 267 -17.41 -24.99 4.38
N LYS A 268 -18.30 -24.12 3.90
CA LYS A 268 -18.30 -22.69 4.22
C LYS A 268 -19.64 -22.22 4.74
N SER A 269 -19.59 -21.37 5.77
CA SER A 269 -20.78 -20.75 6.35
C SER A 269 -21.25 -19.55 5.50
N LYS A 270 -22.47 -19.07 5.79
CA LYS A 270 -22.96 -17.83 5.19
C LYS A 270 -22.11 -16.63 5.57
N GLU A 271 -21.57 -16.62 6.80
CA GLU A 271 -20.66 -15.59 7.27
C GLU A 271 -19.37 -15.57 6.43
N ASP A 272 -18.80 -16.74 6.11
CA ASP A 272 -17.59 -16.87 5.28
C ASP A 272 -17.84 -16.37 3.85
N CYS A 273 -18.97 -16.75 3.26
CA CYS A 273 -19.37 -16.31 1.93
C CYS A 273 -19.53 -14.79 1.85
N MET A 274 -20.13 -14.18 2.88
CA MET A 274 -20.27 -12.72 2.99
C MET A 274 -18.92 -12.03 3.14
N LEU A 275 -18.03 -12.57 3.97
CA LEU A 275 -16.73 -11.99 4.24
C LEU A 275 -15.83 -12.06 3.00
N ARG A 276 -15.82 -13.20 2.30
CA ARG A 276 -15.12 -13.37 1.02
C ARG A 276 -15.66 -12.43 -0.05
N PHE A 277 -16.97 -12.27 -0.16
CA PHE A 277 -17.57 -11.31 -1.10
C PHE A 277 -17.14 -9.87 -0.83
N LYS A 278 -17.13 -9.43 0.43
CA LYS A 278 -16.63 -8.10 0.82
C LYS A 278 -15.16 -7.91 0.46
N TYR A 279 -14.34 -8.92 0.72
CA TYR A 279 -12.92 -8.91 0.37
C TYR A 279 -12.70 -8.73 -1.15
N LEU A 280 -13.42 -9.50 -1.97
CA LEU A 280 -13.37 -9.38 -3.43
C LEU A 280 -13.84 -8.00 -3.92
N ALA A 281 -14.91 -7.46 -3.32
CA ALA A 281 -15.41 -6.13 -3.66
C ALA A 281 -14.38 -5.02 -3.36
N GLU A 282 -13.65 -5.10 -2.24
CA GLU A 282 -12.58 -4.15 -1.91
C GLU A 282 -11.40 -4.27 -2.88
N ILE A 283 -11.00 -5.48 -3.27
CA ILE A 283 -9.95 -5.67 -4.28
C ILE A 283 -10.36 -5.02 -5.61
N LEU A 284 -11.57 -5.28 -6.09
CA LEU A 284 -12.06 -4.71 -7.35
C LEU A 284 -12.15 -3.18 -7.30
N ARG A 285 -12.54 -2.61 -6.15
CA ARG A 285 -12.57 -1.16 -5.96
C ARG A 285 -11.17 -0.57 -6.06
N LYS A 286 -10.19 -1.16 -5.36
CA LYS A 286 -8.79 -0.71 -5.42
C LYS A 286 -8.19 -0.86 -6.81
N GLN A 287 -8.50 -1.94 -7.52
CA GLN A 287 -8.05 -2.15 -8.89
C GLN A 287 -8.60 -1.07 -9.83
N LYS A 288 -9.87 -0.70 -9.68
CA LYS A 288 -10.51 0.37 -10.46
C LYS A 288 -9.97 1.76 -10.10
N GLU A 289 -9.61 2.00 -8.85
CA GLU A 289 -8.94 3.24 -8.42
C GLU A 289 -7.56 3.35 -9.06
N LYS A 290 -6.77 2.28 -9.01
CA LYS A 290 -5.45 2.22 -9.65
C LYS A 290 -5.52 2.41 -11.17
N GLU A 291 -6.46 1.74 -11.85
CA GLU A 291 -6.67 1.91 -13.29
C GLU A 291 -7.02 3.37 -13.66
N LYS A 292 -7.77 4.07 -12.79
CA LYS A 292 -8.08 5.49 -12.97
C LYS A 292 -6.87 6.40 -12.73
N GLU A 293 -5.96 6.03 -11.83
CA GLU A 293 -4.71 6.75 -11.61
C GLU A 293 -3.77 6.55 -12.80
N ASP A 294 -3.55 5.31 -13.23
CA ASP A 294 -2.71 4.97 -14.39
C ASP A 294 -3.21 5.68 -15.67
N THR A 295 -4.53 5.74 -15.89
CA THR A 295 -5.11 6.45 -17.05
C THR A 295 -4.98 7.97 -16.97
N LYS A 296 -4.97 8.56 -15.77
CA LYS A 296 -4.71 9.99 -15.58
C LYS A 296 -3.26 10.33 -15.83
N GLU A 297 -2.34 9.53 -15.30
CA GLU A 297 -0.90 9.69 -15.52
C GLU A 297 -0.56 9.60 -17.02
N LEU A 298 -1.13 8.63 -17.73
CA LEU A 298 -0.97 8.52 -19.18
C LEU A 298 -1.49 9.76 -19.93
N HIS A 299 -2.62 10.33 -19.50
CA HIS A 299 -3.18 11.53 -20.11
C HIS A 299 -2.31 12.78 -19.84
N GLU A 300 -1.71 12.91 -18.65
CA GLU A 300 -0.77 13.99 -18.33
C GLU A 300 0.52 13.89 -19.17
N ILE A 301 1.09 12.70 -19.32
CA ILE A 301 2.30 12.48 -20.14
C ILE A 301 2.06 12.79 -21.63
N THR A 302 0.85 12.57 -22.16
CA THR A 302 0.54 12.83 -23.57
C THR A 302 0.25 14.30 -23.91
N ASN A 303 0.05 15.16 -22.91
CA ASN A 303 -0.30 16.57 -23.10
C ASN A 303 0.84 17.56 -22.79
N ASP A 304 2.02 17.07 -22.36
CA ASP A 304 3.29 17.81 -22.27
C ASP A 304 4.18 17.53 -23.50
#